data_AF-A0A9P5QDR5-F1
#
_entry.id   AF-A0A9P5QDR5-F1
#
_cell.length_a   1.000
_cell.length_b   1.000
_cell.length_c   1.000
_cell.angle_alpha   90.00
_cell.angle_beta   90.00
_cell.angle_gamma   90.00
#
_symmetry.space_group_name_H-M   'P 1'
#
loop_
_entity.id
_entity.type
_entity.pdbx_description
1 polymer ?
#
loop_
_entity_poly.entity_id
_entity_poly.type
_entity_poly.pdbx_seq_one_letter_code
_entity_poly.pdbx_strand_id
1 'polypeptide(L)'
;MHWTRDELQCGLCYENEEKLYPDFFLSIKGHTVAIMEAKAPNRGSAGYRDDRRKLIDQMKLSVDGLLSSGINTSVVGFLVSGQRVEVFAMSL
;
A
#
# COMPACT_ATOMS: atom_id res chain seq x y z
N MET A 1 -16.28 -1.56 -1.28
CA MET A 1 -15.21 -0.60 -0.95
C MET A 1 -15.05 -0.65 0.56
N HIS A 2 -13.99 -1.26 1.07
CA HIS A 2 -13.78 -1.46 2.51
C HIS A 2 -12.64 -0.53 2.95
N TRP A 3 -12.93 0.38 3.89
CA TRP A 3 -11.98 1.33 4.47
C TRP A 3 -11.66 0.87 5.89
N THR A 4 -10.75 -0.09 6.03
CA THR A 4 -10.44 -0.76 7.29
C THR A 4 -8.95 -1.05 7.37
N ARG A 5 -8.42 -1.20 8.59
CA ARG A 5 -7.06 -1.71 8.88
C ARG A 5 -6.98 -3.21 8.62
N ASP A 6 -7.40 -3.62 7.43
CA ASP A 6 -7.39 -5.02 7.04
C ASP A 6 -6.00 -5.38 6.54
N GLU A 7 -5.73 -6.68 6.56
CA GLU A 7 -4.52 -7.24 5.97
C GLU A 7 -4.48 -6.88 4.48
N LEU A 8 -3.31 -6.41 4.04
CA LEU A 8 -3.06 -6.04 2.65
C LEU A 8 -3.39 -7.23 1.73
N GLN A 9 -4.25 -7.00 0.74
CA GLN A 9 -4.70 -8.07 -0.16
C GLN A 9 -3.79 -8.14 -1.39
N CYS A 10 -2.78 -9.00 -1.35
CA CYS A 10 -1.78 -9.17 -2.44
C CYS A 10 -1.97 -10.47 -3.24
N GLY A 11 -3.13 -11.11 -3.15
CA GLY A 11 -3.36 -12.42 -3.80
C GLY A 11 -2.60 -13.58 -3.13
N LEU A 12 -2.58 -14.73 -3.80
CA LEU A 12 -2.21 -16.04 -3.23
C LEU A 12 -0.73 -16.21 -2.89
N CYS A 13 0.14 -15.29 -3.29
CA CYS A 13 1.59 -15.47 -3.19
C CYS A 13 2.18 -15.18 -1.80
N TYR A 14 1.38 -14.68 -0.85
CA TYR A 14 1.89 -14.09 0.39
C TYR A 14 1.33 -14.72 1.68
N GLU A 15 0.77 -15.93 1.63
CA GLU A 15 0.18 -16.58 2.81
C GLU A 15 1.18 -16.86 3.95
N ASN A 16 2.49 -16.90 3.65
CA ASN A 16 3.57 -17.18 4.62
C ASN A 16 4.49 -15.98 4.91
N GLU A 17 4.21 -14.79 4.37
CA GLU A 17 5.03 -13.61 4.60
C GLU A 17 4.51 -12.74 5.76
N GLU A 18 5.30 -11.72 6.14
CA GLU A 18 4.91 -10.75 7.15
C GLU A 18 3.61 -10.04 6.72
N LYS A 19 2.60 -10.12 7.59
CA LYS A 19 1.31 -9.48 7.34
C LYS A 19 1.44 -7.97 7.44
N LEU A 20 1.11 -7.28 6.37
CA LEU A 20 1.13 -5.83 6.32
C LEU A 20 -0.27 -5.25 6.50
N TYR A 21 -0.34 -4.20 7.31
CA TYR A 21 -1.57 -3.50 7.65
C TYR A 21 -1.41 -2.03 7.28
N PRO A 22 -1.78 -1.63 6.05
CA PRO A 22 -1.84 -0.23 5.70
C PRO A 22 -2.95 0.47 6.50
N ASP A 23 -2.88 1.81 6.59
CA ASP A 23 -3.99 2.55 7.20
C ASP A 23 -5.26 2.39 6.37
N PHE A 24 -5.14 2.45 5.04
CA PHE A 24 -6.22 2.19 4.11
C PHE A 24 -5.70 1.59 2.80
N PHE A 25 -6.55 0.84 2.11
CA PHE A 25 -6.27 0.37 0.75
C PHE A 25 -7.56 0.18 -0.04
N LEU A 26 -7.42 0.08 -1.36
CA LEU A 26 -8.48 -0.31 -2.27
C LEU A 26 -8.09 -1.61 -2.95
N SER A 27 -8.94 -2.61 -2.81
CA SER A 27 -8.81 -3.86 -3.57
C SER A 27 -9.94 -4.05 -4.59
N ILE A 28 -9.59 -4.70 -5.69
CA ILE A 28 -10.52 -5.15 -6.73
C ILE A 28 -10.32 -6.65 -6.86
N LYS A 29 -11.38 -7.43 -6.60
CA LYS A 29 -11.37 -8.90 -6.67
C LYS A 29 -10.23 -9.55 -5.85
N GLY A 30 -9.89 -8.98 -4.69
CA GLY A 30 -8.83 -9.52 -3.82
C GLY A 30 -7.41 -9.07 -4.17
N HIS A 31 -7.24 -8.15 -5.13
CA HIS A 31 -5.95 -7.54 -5.46
C HIS A 31 -5.94 -6.06 -5.11
N THR A 32 -4.96 -5.64 -4.32
CA THR A 32 -4.78 -4.25 -3.93
C THR A 32 -4.23 -3.43 -5.10
N VAL A 33 -4.93 -2.34 -5.43
CA VAL A 33 -4.58 -1.42 -6.53
C VAL A 33 -4.29 -0.01 -6.03
N ALA A 34 -4.68 0.32 -4.80
CA ALA A 34 -4.29 1.56 -4.16
C ALA A 34 -4.04 1.38 -2.67
N ILE A 35 -3.08 2.11 -2.11
CA ILE A 35 -2.64 2.01 -0.71
C ILE A 35 -2.47 3.42 -0.16
N MET A 36 -2.87 3.64 1.09
CA MET A 36 -2.66 4.91 1.77
C MET A 36 -2.08 4.70 3.17
N GLU A 37 -1.03 5.47 3.46
CA GLU A 37 -0.46 5.64 4.79
C GLU A 37 -0.71 7.09 5.23
N ALA A 38 -1.35 7.26 6.39
CA ALA A 38 -1.76 8.54 6.91
C ALA A 38 -0.95 8.88 8.17
N LYS A 39 -0.08 9.88 8.07
CA LYS A 39 0.71 10.32 9.21
C LYS A 39 -0.16 10.98 10.27
N ALA A 40 -0.04 10.48 11.50
CA ALA A 40 -0.56 11.17 12.67
C ALA A 40 0.10 12.56 12.79
N PRO A 41 -0.68 13.62 13.08
CA PRO A 41 -0.12 14.93 13.37
C PRO A 41 0.87 14.81 14.53
N ASN A 42 2.03 15.47 14.41
CA ASN A 42 3.13 15.52 15.40
C ASN A 42 4.17 14.39 15.37
N ARG A 43 4.11 13.41 14.45
CA ARG A 43 5.27 12.54 14.22
C ARG A 43 6.32 13.32 13.40
N GLY A 44 7.52 13.48 13.97
CA GLY A 44 8.64 14.17 13.31
C GLY A 44 9.11 13.51 12.00
N SER A 45 10.08 14.14 11.34
CA SER A 45 10.59 13.74 10.01
C SER A 45 11.11 12.29 9.91
N ALA A 46 11.58 11.71 11.01
CA ALA A 46 12.00 10.30 11.05
C ALA A 46 10.83 9.36 10.72
N GLY A 47 9.68 9.55 11.37
CA GLY A 47 8.52 8.70 11.13
C GLY A 47 7.98 8.84 9.70
N TYR A 48 8.12 10.01 9.09
CA TYR A 48 7.69 10.22 7.70
C TYR A 48 8.49 9.33 6.73
N ARG A 49 9.81 9.19 6.94
CA ARG A 49 10.65 8.31 6.10
C ARG A 49 10.28 6.84 6.27
N ASP A 50 9.95 6.43 7.50
CA ASP A 50 9.55 5.05 7.78
C ASP A 50 8.22 4.70 7.09
N ASP A 51 7.22 5.59 7.16
CA ASP A 51 5.92 5.39 6.48
C ASP A 51 6.09 5.39 4.96
N ARG A 52 6.98 6.23 4.43
CA ARG A 52 7.30 6.22 2.99
C ARG A 52 7.91 4.89 2.56
N ARG A 53 8.87 4.36 3.34
CA ARG A 53 9.47 3.04 3.05
C ARG A 53 8.40 1.94 3.11
N LYS A 54 7.60 1.92 4.18
CA LYS A 54 6.49 0.98 4.36
C LYS A 54 5.53 1.00 3.16
N LEU A 55 5.13 2.19 2.72
CA LEU A 55 4.25 2.36 1.56
C LEU A 55 4.85 1.73 0.29
N ILE A 56 6.14 1.99 0.02
CA ILE A 56 6.82 1.45 -1.17
C ILE A 56 6.91 -0.08 -1.11
N ASP A 57 7.20 -0.65 0.06
CA ASP A 57 7.26 -2.10 0.24
C ASP A 57 5.89 -2.75 -0.01
N GLN A 58 4.82 -2.16 0.54
CA GLN A 58 3.44 -2.62 0.31
C GLN A 58 3.02 -2.51 -1.17
N MET A 59 3.40 -1.42 -1.83
CA MET A 59 3.13 -1.21 -3.26
C MET A 59 3.81 -2.28 -4.10
N LYS A 60 5.07 -2.59 -3.81
CA LYS A 60 5.82 -3.64 -4.52
C LYS A 60 5.13 -4.99 -4.38
N LEU A 61 4.78 -5.39 -3.15
CA LEU A 61 4.07 -6.65 -2.90
C LEU A 61 2.72 -6.72 -3.62
N SER A 62 2.01 -5.59 -3.69
CA SER A 62 0.74 -5.50 -4.41
C SER A 62 0.93 -5.64 -5.92
N VAL A 63 1.99 -5.04 -6.49
CA VAL A 63 2.37 -5.22 -7.90
C VAL A 63 2.72 -6.68 -8.15
N ASP A 64 3.60 -7.29 -7.35
CA ASP A 64 4.00 -8.70 -7.49
C ASP A 64 2.77 -9.64 -7.46
N GLY A 65 1.80 -9.35 -6.58
CA GLY A 65 0.53 -10.08 -6.50
C GLY A 65 -0.40 -9.92 -7.71
N LEU A 66 -0.41 -8.74 -8.34
CA LEU A 66 -1.14 -8.51 -9.58
C LEU A 66 -0.49 -9.29 -10.74
N LEU A 67 0.85 -9.27 -10.80
CA LEU A 67 1.63 -9.92 -11.85
C LEU A 67 1.51 -11.44 -11.79
N SER A 68 1.59 -12.03 -10.61
CA SER A 68 1.40 -13.48 -10.42
C SER A 68 0.01 -13.94 -10.86
N SER A 69 -0.96 -13.02 -10.87
CA SER A 69 -2.34 -13.24 -11.30
C SER A 69 -2.60 -12.88 -12.76
N GLY A 70 -1.55 -12.52 -13.52
CA GLY A 70 -1.65 -12.14 -14.93
C GLY A 70 -2.29 -10.76 -15.17
N ILE A 71 -2.40 -9.93 -14.14
CA ILE A 71 -2.99 -8.59 -14.23
C ILE A 71 -1.86 -7.58 -14.43
N ASN A 72 -1.80 -6.96 -15.60
CA ASN A 72 -0.81 -5.93 -15.91
C ASN A 72 -1.41 -4.52 -15.66
N THR A 73 -1.27 -4.03 -14.44
CA THR A 73 -1.74 -2.71 -14.03
C THR A 73 -0.78 -2.07 -13.02
N SER A 74 -0.98 -0.80 -12.73
CA SER A 74 -0.21 -0.08 -11.70
C SER A 74 -0.89 -0.15 -10.32
N VAL A 75 -0.07 -0.04 -9.27
CA VAL A 75 -0.51 0.23 -7.91
C VAL A 75 -0.20 1.69 -7.58
N VAL A 76 -1.17 2.38 -6.97
CA VAL A 76 -1.04 3.79 -6.56
C VAL A 76 -0.88 3.89 -5.05
N GLY A 77 0.15 4.59 -4.58
CA GLY A 77 0.39 4.85 -3.17
C GLY A 77 0.11 6.31 -2.81
N PHE A 78 -0.51 6.52 -1.66
CA PHE A 78 -0.75 7.84 -1.08
C PHE A 78 -0.07 7.95 0.28
N LEU A 79 0.82 8.93 0.44
CA LEU A 79 1.37 9.29 1.74
C LEU A 79 0.80 10.64 2.16
N VAL A 80 -0.08 10.62 3.16
CA VAL A 80 -0.76 11.81 3.66
C VAL A 80 -0.03 12.33 4.88
N SER A 81 0.39 13.58 4.87
CA SER A 81 1.07 14.25 5.99
C SER A 81 0.56 15.67 6.15
N GLY A 82 -0.33 15.87 7.13
CA GLY A 82 -1.03 17.14 7.33
C GLY A 82 -1.86 17.52 6.11
N GLN A 83 -1.54 18.65 5.48
CA GLN A 83 -2.20 19.14 4.26
C GLN A 83 -1.54 18.68 2.97
N ARG A 84 -0.46 17.89 3.05
CA ARG A 84 0.27 17.40 1.88
C ARG A 84 -0.07 15.95 1.62
N VAL A 85 -0.28 15.64 0.35
CA VAL A 85 -0.43 14.27 -0.15
C VAL A 85 0.65 14.05 -1.19
N GLU A 86 1.49 13.05 -0.96
CA GLU A 86 2.42 12.56 -1.97
C GLU A 86 1.82 11.32 -2.63
N VAL A 87 1.89 11.31 -3.96
CA VAL A 87 1.31 10.25 -4.79
C VAL A 87 2.44 9.51 -5.48
N PHE A 88 2.41 8.19 -5.37
CA PHE A 88 3.35 7.27 -5.99
C PHE A 88 2.59 6.36 -6.94
N ALA A 89 3.21 5.99 -8.06
CA ALA A 89 2.69 4.97 -8.95
C ALA A 89 3.80 3.97 -9.22
N MET A 90 3.49 2.69 -9.15
CA MET A 90 4.41 1.60 -9.46
C MET A 90 3.75 0.68 -10.48
N SER A 91 4.49 0.40 -11.56
CA SER A 91 4.17 -0.58 -12.58
C SER A 91 5.42 -1.41 -12.87
N LEU A 92 5.26 -2.48 -13.67
CA LEU A 92 6.38 -3.08 -14.39
C LEU A 92 6.96 -2.13 -15.45
#